data_AF-A0A8T3QD90-F1
#
_entry.id   AF-A0A8T3QD90-F1
#
_cell.length_a   1.000
_cell.length_b   1.000
_cell.length_c   1.000
_cell.angle_alpha   90.00
_cell.angle_beta   90.00
_cell.angle_gamma   90.00
#
_symmetry.space_group_name_H-M   'P 1'
#
loop_
_entity.id
_entity.type
_entity.pdbx_description
1 polymer ?
#
loop_
_entity_poly.entity_id
_entity_poly.type
_entity_poly.pdbx_seq_one_letter_code
_entity_poly.pdbx_strand_id
1 'polypeptide(L)'
;MAQAIGHDCEALVGLCLAASLAATGRWPADAPTVVPGVPGPAGADRPTLVRKIAQSQRLIERSARSVAGHETEPCPLNHPLVGRLRCGEWLVFAGVHDLMHLAQLHALSPGGT
;
A
#
# COMPACT_ATOMS: atom_id res chain seq x y z
N MET A 1 -11.20 -4.94 12.63
CA MET A 1 -9.74 -4.73 12.84
C MET A 1 -8.88 -5.58 11.92
N ALA A 2 -8.91 -6.92 11.99
CA ALA A 2 -8.05 -7.79 11.17
C ALA A 2 -8.14 -7.52 9.65
N GLN A 3 -9.37 -7.36 9.14
CA GLN A 3 -9.59 -7.06 7.71
C GLN A 3 -8.99 -5.71 7.29
N ALA A 4 -9.10 -4.68 8.13
CA ALA A 4 -8.54 -3.36 7.86
C ALA A 4 -7.00 -3.40 7.85
N ILE A 5 -6.39 -4.07 8.83
CA ILE A 5 -4.93 -4.24 8.88
C ILE A 5 -4.43 -5.02 7.66
N GLY A 6 -5.12 -6.11 7.30
CA GLY A 6 -4.75 -6.91 6.14
C GLY A 6 -4.88 -6.15 4.82
N HIS A 7 -5.97 -5.39 4.66
CA HIS A 7 -6.19 -4.51 3.51
C HIS A 7 -5.07 -3.48 3.39
N ASP A 8 -4.78 -2.77 4.47
CA ASP A 8 -3.76 -1.73 4.52
C ASP A 8 -2.38 -2.28 4.14
N CYS A 9 -1.94 -3.36 4.78
CA CYS A 9 -0.66 -4.01 4.45
C CYS A 9 -0.53 -4.40 2.97
N GLU A 10 -1.60 -4.89 2.34
CA GLU A 10 -1.58 -5.33 0.94
C GLU A 10 -1.65 -4.14 -0.03
N ALA A 11 -2.48 -3.15 0.28
CA ALA A 11 -2.60 -1.92 -0.51
C ALA A 11 -1.26 -1.19 -0.58
N LEU A 12 -0.61 -0.93 0.56
CA LEU A 12 0.69 -0.24 0.60
C LEU A 12 1.76 -0.96 -0.21
N VAL A 13 1.85 -2.29 -0.03
CA VAL A 13 2.82 -3.11 -0.77
C VAL A 13 2.55 -3.03 -2.26
N GLY A 14 1.29 -3.14 -2.69
CA GLY A 14 0.92 -3.06 -4.10
C GLY A 14 1.27 -1.70 -4.72
N LEU A 15 0.93 -0.60 -4.05
CA LEU A 15 1.19 0.77 -4.51
C LEU A 15 2.70 1.05 -4.61
N CYS A 16 3.46 0.71 -3.56
CA CYS A 16 4.91 0.90 -3.54
C CYS A 16 5.63 0.00 -4.55
N LEU A 17 5.18 -1.26 -4.72
CA LEU A 17 5.73 -2.18 -5.71
C LEU A 17 5.49 -1.68 -7.13
N ALA A 18 4.29 -1.16 -7.42
CA ALA A 18 3.98 -0.57 -8.72
C ALA A 18 4.94 0.59 -9.07
N ALA A 19 5.18 1.49 -8.12
CA ALA A 19 6.17 2.57 -8.29
C ALA A 19 7.59 2.01 -8.54
N SER A 20 8.01 1.01 -7.77
CA SER A 20 9.32 0.35 -7.94
C SER A 20 9.47 -0.33 -9.31
N LEU A 21 8.44 -1.02 -9.79
CA LEU A 21 8.45 -1.66 -11.10
C LEU A 21 8.52 -0.63 -12.23
N ALA A 22 7.79 0.49 -12.09
CA ALA A 22 7.85 1.60 -13.04
C ALA A 22 9.25 2.24 -13.08
N ALA A 23 9.79 2.64 -11.92
CA ALA A 23 11.11 3.25 -11.78
C ALA A 23 12.25 2.36 -12.31
N THR A 24 12.09 1.03 -12.23
CA THR A 24 13.10 0.08 -12.70
C THR A 24 12.86 -0.44 -14.12
N GLY A 25 11.90 0.12 -14.85
CA GLY A 25 11.59 -0.29 -16.23
C GLY A 25 11.06 -1.73 -16.35
N ARG A 26 10.49 -2.27 -15.27
CA ARG A 26 9.97 -3.66 -15.17
C ARG A 26 8.46 -3.71 -15.07
N TRP A 27 7.77 -2.67 -15.52
CA TRP A 27 6.31 -2.64 -15.53
C TRP A 27 5.76 -3.79 -16.40
N PRO A 28 4.86 -4.65 -15.87
CA PRO A 28 4.32 -5.77 -16.63
C PRO A 28 3.32 -5.31 -17.69
N ALA A 29 3.33 -5.96 -18.86
CA ALA A 29 2.41 -5.66 -19.95
C ALA A 29 0.95 -6.02 -19.60
N ASP A 30 0.76 -7.02 -18.75
CA ASP A 30 -0.50 -7.56 -18.26
C ASP A 30 -0.81 -7.13 -16.82
N ALA A 31 -0.36 -5.94 -16.43
CA ALA A 31 -0.58 -5.40 -15.08
C ALA A 31 -2.07 -5.44 -14.70
N PRO A 32 -2.43 -6.00 -13.53
CA PRO A 32 -3.81 -6.06 -13.09
C PRO A 32 -4.38 -4.66 -12.82
N THR A 33 -5.69 -4.51 -13.02
CA THR A 33 -6.40 -3.28 -12.66
C THR A 33 -6.55 -3.18 -11.14
N VAL A 34 -6.35 -1.97 -10.60
CA VAL A 34 -6.57 -1.72 -9.17
C VAL A 34 -8.05 -1.85 -8.82
N VAL A 35 -8.34 -2.67 -7.81
CA VAL A 35 -9.67 -2.80 -7.21
C VAL A 35 -9.64 -2.23 -5.79
N PRO A 36 -10.36 -1.13 -5.51
CA PRO A 36 -10.41 -0.55 -4.17
C PRO A 36 -11.12 -1.43 -3.15
N GLY A 37 -10.76 -1.28 -1.88
CA GLY A 37 -11.55 -1.78 -0.75
C GLY A 37 -11.54 -3.30 -0.56
N VAL A 38 -10.56 -4.02 -1.10
CA VAL A 38 -10.42 -5.47 -0.89
C VAL A 38 -10.07 -5.76 0.58
N PRO A 39 -10.96 -6.37 1.38
CA PRO A 39 -10.70 -6.60 2.79
C PRO A 39 -9.65 -7.69 2.98
N GLY A 40 -8.80 -7.53 4.00
CA GLY A 40 -7.94 -8.61 4.46
C GLY A 40 -8.73 -9.79 5.08
N PRO A 41 -8.06 -10.91 5.41
CA PRO A 41 -8.71 -12.08 6.01
C PRO A 41 -9.34 -11.76 7.37
N ALA A 42 -10.63 -12.08 7.54
CA ALA A 42 -11.36 -11.78 8.77
C ALA A 42 -10.86 -12.58 9.99
N GLY A 43 -10.39 -13.82 9.79
CA GLY A 43 -9.93 -14.73 10.84
C GLY A 43 -8.43 -14.64 11.16
N ALA A 44 -7.72 -13.61 10.69
CA ALA A 44 -6.30 -13.49 10.97
C ALA A 44 -6.04 -13.21 12.46
N ASP A 45 -5.22 -14.06 13.10
CA ASP A 45 -4.82 -13.88 14.48
C ASP A 45 -3.75 -12.79 14.64
N ARG A 46 -3.55 -12.33 15.89
CA ARG A 46 -2.58 -11.27 16.19
C ARG A 46 -1.16 -11.59 15.71
N PRO A 47 -0.58 -12.79 15.95
CA PRO A 47 0.73 -13.13 15.41
C PRO A 47 0.82 -13.03 13.88
N THR A 48 -0.22 -13.45 13.15
CA THR A 48 -0.27 -13.33 11.69
C THR A 48 -0.29 -11.88 11.25
N LEU A 49 -1.09 -11.04 11.90
CA LEU A 49 -1.16 -9.61 11.60
C LEU A 49 0.18 -8.91 11.85
N VAL A 50 0.84 -9.19 12.97
CA VAL A 50 2.17 -8.63 13.28
C VAL A 50 3.20 -9.03 12.24
N ARG A 51 3.21 -10.31 11.79
CA ARG A 51 4.10 -10.76 10.72
C ARG A 51 3.83 -10.05 9.40
N LYS A 52 2.55 -9.86 9.04
CA LYS A 52 2.13 -9.13 7.83
C LYS A 52 2.59 -7.67 7.87
N ILE A 53 2.40 -6.97 8.99
CA ILE A 53 2.87 -5.59 9.19
C ILE A 53 4.39 -5.52 8.96
N ALA A 54 5.16 -6.35 9.67
CA ALA A 54 6.62 -6.34 9.54
C ALA A 54 7.08 -6.70 8.11
N GLN A 55 6.37 -7.59 7.42
CA GLN A 55 6.65 -7.94 6.03
C GLN A 55 6.36 -6.75 5.09
N SER A 56 5.24 -6.07 5.27
CA SER A 56 4.85 -4.91 4.45
C SER A 56 5.89 -3.79 4.55
N GLN A 57 6.34 -3.45 5.76
CA GLN A 57 7.37 -2.44 6.00
C GLN A 57 8.66 -2.75 5.22
N ARG A 58 9.15 -3.99 5.29
CA ARG A 58 10.36 -4.40 4.54
C ARG A 58 10.18 -4.31 3.02
N LEU A 59 8.98 -4.55 2.50
CA LEU A 59 8.67 -4.44 1.07
C LEU A 59 8.57 -2.98 0.63
N ILE A 60 7.96 -2.13 1.45
CA ILE A 60 7.87 -0.68 1.22
C ILE A 60 9.27 -0.07 1.20
N GLU A 61 10.12 -0.38 2.20
CA GLU A 61 11.51 0.09 2.24
C GLU A 61 12.33 -0.34 1.02
N ARG A 62 12.16 -1.59 0.57
CA ARG A 62 12.81 -2.07 -0.66
C ARG A 62 12.34 -1.27 -1.88
N SER A 63 11.04 -1.03 -1.98
CA SER A 63 10.45 -0.28 -3.09
C SER A 63 10.94 1.17 -3.10
N ALA A 64 10.98 1.83 -1.93
CA ALA A 64 11.51 3.17 -1.77
C ALA A 64 12.96 3.29 -2.24
N ARG A 65 13.82 2.29 -1.93
CA ARG A 65 15.20 2.25 -2.43
C ARG A 65 15.28 2.15 -3.96
N SER A 66 14.35 1.47 -4.61
CA SER A 66 14.30 1.41 -6.08
C SER A 66 13.75 2.68 -6.72
N VAL A 67 12.89 3.42 -6.01
CA VAL A 67 12.30 4.68 -6.49
C VAL A 67 13.26 5.86 -6.28
N ALA A 68 14.22 5.76 -5.37
CA ALA A 68 15.20 6.81 -5.10
C ALA A 68 15.94 7.23 -6.40
N GLY A 69 15.85 8.51 -6.75
CA GLY A 69 16.39 9.07 -8.00
C GLY A 69 15.42 9.04 -9.20
N HIS A 70 14.25 8.42 -9.04
CA HIS A 70 13.20 8.27 -10.06
C HIS A 70 11.86 8.87 -9.60
N GLU A 71 11.86 9.70 -8.56
CA GLU A 71 10.64 10.15 -7.87
C GLU A 71 9.70 10.92 -8.79
N THR A 72 10.26 11.62 -9.78
CA THR A 72 9.50 12.45 -10.73
C THR A 72 9.07 11.72 -11.99
N GLU A 73 9.49 10.46 -12.15
CA GLU A 73 9.16 9.67 -13.33
C GLU A 73 7.69 9.24 -13.33
N PRO A 74 7.08 9.08 -14.52
CA PRO A 74 5.70 8.64 -14.63
C PRO A 74 5.54 7.18 -14.19
N CYS A 75 4.54 6.90 -13.35
CA CYS A 75 4.13 5.53 -13.05
C CYS A 75 2.89 5.17 -13.91
N PRO A 76 2.89 4.02 -14.62
CA PRO A 76 1.75 3.62 -15.44
C PRO A 76 0.49 3.22 -14.65
N LEU A 77 0.62 3.01 -13.33
CA LEU A 77 -0.49 2.66 -12.45
C LEU A 77 -1.61 3.72 -12.52
N ASN A 78 -2.82 3.29 -12.85
CA ASN A 78 -4.01 4.13 -12.79
C ASN A 78 -4.93 3.63 -11.66
N HIS A 79 -5.09 4.44 -10.62
CA HIS A 79 -5.96 4.14 -9.50
C HIS A 79 -7.33 4.81 -9.70
N PRO A 80 -8.46 4.10 -9.52
CA PRO A 80 -9.78 4.63 -9.86
C PRO A 80 -10.21 5.84 -9.03
N LEU A 81 -9.65 6.02 -7.83
CA LEU A 81 -9.98 7.15 -6.93
C LEU A 81 -9.01 8.34 -6.99
N VAL A 82 -7.78 8.14 -7.49
CA VAL A 82 -6.73 9.17 -7.44
C VAL A 82 -6.02 9.38 -8.78
N GLY A 83 -6.40 8.63 -9.80
CA GLY A 83 -5.82 8.70 -11.14
C GLY A 83 -4.39 8.15 -11.18
N ARG A 84 -3.55 8.83 -11.96
CA ARG A 84 -2.13 8.50 -12.13
C ARG A 84 -1.28 9.45 -11.32
N LEU A 85 -0.31 8.89 -10.62
CA LEU A 85 0.72 9.62 -9.87
C LEU A 85 2.11 9.24 -10.39
N ARG A 86 3.10 10.07 -10.07
CA ARG A 86 4.53 9.77 -10.27
C ARG A 86 5.03 8.74 -9.27
N CYS A 87 6.18 8.13 -9.55
CA CYS A 87 6.75 7.07 -8.71
C CYS A 87 6.93 7.51 -7.24
N GLY A 88 7.44 8.72 -7.01
CA GLY A 88 7.59 9.26 -5.64
C GLY A 88 6.26 9.63 -4.99
N GLU A 89 5.31 10.15 -5.78
CA GLU A 89 3.96 10.50 -5.30
C GLU A 89 3.20 9.27 -4.79
N TRP A 90 3.41 8.09 -5.38
CA TRP A 90 2.85 6.83 -4.87
C TRP A 90 3.39 6.43 -3.48
N LEU A 91 4.66 6.71 -3.17
CA LEU A 91 5.22 6.46 -1.84
C LEU A 91 4.58 7.38 -0.79
N VAL A 92 4.36 8.65 -1.14
CA VAL A 92 3.67 9.61 -0.27
C VAL A 92 2.21 9.19 -0.08
N PHE A 93 1.53 8.80 -1.15
CA PHE A 93 0.14 8.36 -1.09
C PHE A 93 -0.02 7.10 -0.22
N ALA A 94 0.91 6.14 -0.29
CA ALA A 94 0.93 5.00 0.62
C ALA A 94 1.00 5.45 2.09
N GLY A 95 1.84 6.43 2.43
CA GLY A 95 1.87 6.99 3.79
C GLY A 95 0.56 7.68 4.21
N VAL A 96 -0.13 8.36 3.30
CA VAL A 96 -1.46 8.94 3.58
C VAL A 96 -2.51 7.85 3.81
N HIS A 97 -2.47 6.78 3.03
CA HIS A 97 -3.34 5.61 3.17
C HIS A 97 -3.21 4.98 4.57
N ASP A 98 -1.99 4.81 5.08
CA ASP A 98 -1.72 4.33 6.44
C ASP A 98 -2.46 5.15 7.50
N LEU A 99 -2.36 6.49 7.41
CA LEU A 99 -2.97 7.40 8.37
C LEU A 99 -4.50 7.28 8.38
N MET A 100 -5.11 7.08 7.21
CA MET A 100 -6.56 6.86 7.10
C MET A 100 -7.00 5.58 7.81
N HIS A 101 -6.22 4.49 7.69
CA HIS A 101 -6.55 3.23 8.38
C HIS A 101 -6.25 3.27 9.88
N LEU A 102 -5.24 4.02 10.33
CA LEU A 102 -5.05 4.28 11.75
C LEU A 102 -6.26 5.00 12.36
N ALA A 103 -6.80 6.01 11.66
CA ALA A 103 -8.02 6.69 12.09
C ALA A 103 -9.23 5.73 12.14
N GLN A 104 -9.38 4.86 11.13
CA GLN A 104 -10.42 3.83 11.12
C GLN A 104 -10.27 2.84 12.28
N LEU A 105 -9.06 2.37 12.57
CA LEU A 105 -8.78 1.44 13.67
C LEU A 105 -9.03 2.08 15.04
N HIS A 106 -8.72 3.37 15.19
CA HIS A 106 -9.03 4.12 16.40
C HIS A 106 -10.55 4.18 16.64
N ALA A 107 -11.34 4.51 15.61
CA ALA A 107 -12.80 4.52 15.68
C ALA A 107 -13.42 3.14 15.97
N LEU A 108 -12.76 2.05 15.56
CA LEU A 108 -13.21 0.67 15.82
C LEU A 108 -12.77 0.13 17.18
N SER A 109 -11.92 0.85 17.93
CA SER A 109 -11.42 0.39 19.21
C SER A 109 -12.48 0.62 20.31
N PRO A 110 -12.72 -0.36 21.21
CA PRO A 110 -13.84 -0.33 22.17
C PRO A 110 -13.70 0.71 23.31
N GLY A 111 -12.85 1.73 23.15
CA GLY A 111 -12.72 2.88 24.06
C GLY A 111 -12.94 4.23 23.37
N GLY A 112 -13.47 4.23 22.14
CA GLY A 112 -13.80 5.42 21.35
C GLY A 112 -15.18 6.00 21.64
N THR A 113 -15.61 6.02 22.90
CA THR A 113 -16.56 6.95 23.57
C THR A 113 -16.54 6.63 25.07
#